data_AF-A0A8J4G360-F1
#
_entry.id   AF-A0A8J4G360-F1
#
_cell.length_a   1.000
_cell.length_b   1.000
_cell.length_c   1.000
_cell.angle_alpha   90.00
_cell.angle_beta   90.00
_cell.angle_gamma   90.00
#
_symmetry.space_group_name_H-M   'P 1'
#
loop_
_entity.id
_entity.type
_entity.pdbx_description
1 polymer ?
#
loop_
_entity_poly.entity_id
_entity_poly.type
_entity_poly.pdbx_seq_one_letter_code
_entity_poly.pdbx_strand_id
1 'polypeptide(L)'
;MERLVTLSGVWSGTPRSTWDVISGRLQGLEAVLDGAAVRQLLRGIPALAWTFPAPPPGATPGDPGGPVVITNTALGRDYSTAQLGQALRDAGAPETSAFWEAALPFALASPPNVSTHCFYSYGLRTAVHVTYARADFSDTSPMVRYDDGDLTVPHASLVACRGWAVRQVASVRSHSFFGVVHGMLTSLPEALEDILDAIAGEAG
;
A
#
# COMPACT_ATOMS: atom_id res chain seq x y z
N MET A 1 7.59 -11.75 -22.94
CA MET A 1 7.12 -10.42 -22.52
C MET A 1 8.28 -9.46 -22.75
N GLU A 2 8.09 -8.41 -23.56
CA GLU A 2 9.20 -7.53 -23.97
C GLU A 2 9.39 -6.33 -23.02
N ARG A 3 8.31 -5.88 -22.38
CA ARG A 3 8.32 -4.75 -21.45
C ARG A 3 7.20 -4.86 -20.41
N LEU A 4 7.37 -4.20 -19.28
CA LEU A 4 6.40 -4.01 -18.21
C LEU A 4 6.12 -2.52 -18.06
N VAL A 5 4.86 -2.12 -18.24
CA VAL A 5 4.38 -0.76 -17.99
C VAL A 5 3.48 -0.81 -16.76
N THR A 6 3.80 -0.03 -15.75
CA THR A 6 3.11 -0.06 -14.45
C THR A 6 2.54 1.31 -14.13
N LEU A 7 1.31 1.34 -13.62
CA LEU A 7 0.58 2.54 -13.25
C LEU A 7 0.32 2.49 -11.75
N SER A 8 0.84 3.48 -11.01
CA SER A 8 0.66 3.64 -9.56
C SER A 8 0.96 2.36 -8.75
N GLY A 9 2.08 1.70 -9.05
CA GLY A 9 2.44 0.41 -8.44
C GLY A 9 2.58 0.48 -6.90
N VAL A 10 1.87 -0.42 -6.21
CA VAL A 10 1.87 -0.51 -4.72
C VAL A 10 2.96 -1.48 -4.24
N TRP A 11 4.21 -1.20 -4.58
CA TRP A 11 5.30 -2.18 -4.49
C TRP A 11 5.65 -2.69 -3.09
N SER A 12 5.57 -1.83 -2.07
CA SER A 12 5.85 -2.22 -0.67
C SER A 12 4.62 -2.11 0.22
N GLY A 13 3.43 -1.99 -0.38
CA GLY A 13 2.16 -1.84 0.32
C GLY A 13 1.84 -0.42 0.79
N THR A 14 0.64 -0.25 1.35
CA THR A 14 0.16 1.03 1.91
C THR A 14 -0.51 0.84 3.28
N PRO A 15 -0.15 1.65 4.30
CA PRO A 15 -0.84 1.69 5.58
C PRO A 15 -2.32 2.09 5.48
N ARG A 16 -2.74 2.69 4.36
CA ARG A 16 -4.15 3.00 4.13
C ARG A 16 -5.01 1.74 4.06
N SER A 17 -4.54 0.70 3.37
CA SER A 17 -5.31 -0.54 3.23
C SER A 17 -5.51 -1.24 4.58
N THR A 18 -4.50 -1.25 5.45
CA THR A 18 -4.63 -1.83 6.81
C THR A 18 -5.60 -1.00 7.65
N TRP A 19 -5.53 0.33 7.55
CA TRP A 19 -6.47 1.24 8.21
C TRP A 19 -7.91 0.99 7.76
N ASP A 20 -8.15 0.93 6.45
CA ASP A 20 -9.48 0.75 5.87
C ASP A 20 -10.11 -0.57 6.32
N VAL A 21 -9.33 -1.66 6.39
CA VAL A 21 -9.80 -2.98 6.85
C VAL A 21 -10.06 -3.04 8.37
N ILE A 22 -9.21 -2.40 9.18
CA ILE A 22 -9.41 -2.38 10.64
C ILE A 22 -10.62 -1.53 11.00
N SER A 23 -10.68 -0.31 10.46
CA SER A 23 -11.72 0.68 10.78
C SER A 23 -13.04 0.45 10.03
N GLY A 24 -13.06 -0.34 8.95
CA GLY A 24 -14.26 -0.53 8.13
C GLY A 24 -14.58 0.69 7.26
N ARG A 25 -13.59 1.22 6.54
CA ARG A 25 -13.72 2.43 5.71
C ARG A 25 -13.59 2.09 4.24
N LEU A 26 -14.47 2.62 3.40
CA LEU A 26 -14.38 2.42 1.95
C LEU A 26 -14.83 3.66 1.19
N GLN A 27 -14.09 4.76 1.36
CA GLN A 27 -14.15 5.98 0.55
C GLN A 27 -15.59 6.45 0.22
N GLY A 28 -16.46 6.50 1.22
CA GLY A 28 -17.84 6.97 1.07
C GLY A 28 -18.90 5.87 1.01
N LEU A 29 -18.54 4.58 0.89
CA LEU A 29 -19.53 3.50 1.02
C LEU A 29 -20.14 3.46 2.43
N GLU A 30 -19.41 3.94 3.43
CA GLU A 30 -19.91 4.15 4.80
C GLU A 30 -21.06 5.16 4.89
N ALA A 31 -21.33 5.94 3.83
CA ALA A 31 -22.52 6.80 3.76
C ALA A 31 -23.80 6.02 3.41
N VAL A 32 -23.67 4.79 2.91
CA VAL A 32 -24.78 3.95 2.43
C VAL A 32 -24.88 2.63 3.20
N LEU A 33 -23.77 2.12 3.74
CA LEU A 33 -23.71 0.90 4.53
C LEU A 33 -23.25 1.19 5.96
N ASP A 34 -23.75 0.42 6.92
CA ASP A 34 -23.25 0.44 8.30
C ASP A 34 -21.76 0.07 8.35
N GLY A 35 -21.02 0.71 9.25
CA GLY A 35 -19.57 0.50 9.39
C GLY A 35 -19.19 -0.95 9.72
N ALA A 36 -20.03 -1.70 10.42
CA ALA A 36 -19.79 -3.13 10.66
C ALA A 36 -19.95 -3.96 9.38
N ALA A 37 -20.91 -3.63 8.53
CA ALA A 37 -21.11 -4.28 7.24
C ALA A 37 -19.94 -3.98 6.28
N VAL A 38 -19.48 -2.73 6.21
CA VAL A 38 -18.29 -2.35 5.43
C VAL A 38 -17.07 -3.10 5.96
N ARG A 39 -16.87 -3.15 7.28
CA ARG A 39 -15.77 -3.90 7.90
C ARG A 39 -15.81 -5.39 7.58
N GLN A 40 -16.98 -6.01 7.62
CA GLN A 40 -17.14 -7.42 7.26
C GLN A 40 -16.80 -7.66 5.78
N LEU A 41 -17.27 -6.80 4.88
CA LEU A 41 -16.94 -6.86 3.46
C LEU A 41 -15.44 -6.77 3.24
N LEU A 42 -14.78 -5.75 3.79
CA LEU A 42 -13.35 -5.50 3.56
C LEU A 42 -12.47 -6.61 4.13
N ARG A 43 -12.80 -7.14 5.32
CA ARG A 43 -12.08 -8.27 5.93
C ARG A 43 -12.21 -9.56 5.12
N GLY A 44 -13.29 -9.69 4.33
CA GLY A 44 -13.55 -10.81 3.43
C GLY A 44 -12.93 -10.70 2.03
N ILE A 45 -12.13 -9.67 1.73
CA ILE A 45 -11.45 -9.51 0.43
C ILE A 45 -9.95 -9.78 0.60
N PRO A 46 -9.45 -11.00 0.30
CA PRO A 46 -8.04 -11.35 0.49
C PRO A 46 -7.08 -10.46 -0.32
N ALA A 47 -7.51 -9.97 -1.48
CA ALA A 47 -6.71 -9.09 -2.33
C ALA A 47 -6.30 -7.78 -1.64
N LEU A 48 -7.11 -7.27 -0.69
CA LEU A 48 -6.74 -6.08 0.09
C LEU A 48 -5.55 -6.36 1.00
N ALA A 49 -5.50 -7.55 1.61
CA ALA A 49 -4.41 -7.96 2.50
C ALA A 49 -3.07 -8.02 1.75
N TRP A 50 -3.07 -8.32 0.45
CA TRP A 50 -1.84 -8.25 -0.38
C TRP A 50 -1.26 -6.84 -0.42
N THR A 51 -2.10 -5.80 -0.43
CA THR A 51 -1.66 -4.40 -0.53
C THR A 51 -1.18 -3.81 0.80
N PHE A 52 -1.18 -4.59 1.88
CA PHE A 52 -0.68 -4.14 3.17
C PHE A 52 0.84 -3.97 3.13
N PRO A 53 1.42 -3.11 3.98
CA PRO A 53 2.86 -2.96 4.07
C PRO A 53 3.57 -4.29 4.33
N ALA A 54 4.52 -4.64 3.48
CA ALA A 54 5.31 -5.84 3.65
C ALA A 54 6.46 -5.58 4.65
N PRO A 55 6.87 -6.59 5.44
CA PRO A 55 8.09 -6.50 6.24
C PRO A 55 9.33 -6.33 5.33
N PRO A 56 10.37 -5.63 5.78
CA PRO A 56 11.61 -5.57 5.02
C PRO A 56 12.25 -6.98 4.91
N PRO A 57 13.08 -7.24 3.88
CA PRO A 57 13.78 -8.51 3.74
C PRO A 57 14.53 -8.91 5.02
N GLY A 58 14.37 -10.16 5.44
CA GLY A 58 15.01 -10.70 6.65
C GLY A 58 14.26 -10.41 7.95
N ALA A 59 13.15 -9.64 7.94
CA ALA A 59 12.28 -9.52 9.10
C ALA A 59 11.41 -10.78 9.28
N THR A 60 11.30 -11.25 10.52
CA THR A 60 10.41 -12.35 10.90
C THR A 60 9.01 -11.80 11.19
N PRO A 61 7.94 -12.33 10.58
CA PRO A 61 6.58 -11.94 10.93
C PRO A 61 6.29 -12.19 12.42
N GLY A 62 5.77 -11.18 13.10
CA GLY A 62 5.52 -11.20 14.55
C GLY A 62 6.62 -10.52 15.39
N ASP A 63 7.86 -10.45 14.91
CA ASP A 63 8.94 -9.72 15.57
C ASP A 63 8.90 -8.23 15.21
N PRO A 64 9.45 -7.33 16.05
CA PRO A 64 9.65 -5.94 15.66
C PRO A 64 10.54 -5.85 14.41
N GLY A 65 10.01 -5.27 13.34
CA GLY A 65 10.73 -5.17 12.06
C GLY A 65 10.05 -4.24 11.06
N GLY A 66 10.83 -3.36 10.45
CA GLY A 66 10.32 -2.29 9.57
C GLY A 66 9.68 -1.13 10.34
N PRO A 67 9.09 -0.15 9.63
CA PRO A 67 8.50 1.03 10.25
C PRO A 67 7.23 0.71 11.03
N VAL A 68 6.98 1.45 12.12
CA VAL A 68 5.72 1.42 12.87
C VAL A 68 4.62 2.10 12.08
N VAL A 69 3.60 1.34 11.70
CA VAL A 69 2.49 1.81 10.85
C VAL A 69 1.16 1.89 11.61
N ILE A 70 1.05 1.20 12.75
CA ILE A 70 -0.11 1.27 13.64
C ILE A 70 0.36 1.38 15.08
N THR A 71 -0.27 2.25 15.86
CA THR A 71 -0.12 2.30 17.32
C THR A 71 -1.49 2.16 17.96
N ASN A 72 -1.62 1.34 19.00
CA ASN A 72 -2.78 1.31 19.87
C ASN A 72 -2.36 1.75 21.28
N THR A 73 -2.74 2.97 21.64
CA THR A 73 -2.33 3.59 22.91
C THR A 73 -3.01 2.96 24.12
N ALA A 74 -4.25 2.47 23.98
CA ALA A 74 -4.94 1.77 25.07
C ALA A 74 -4.35 0.39 25.36
N LEU A 75 -3.77 -0.26 24.35
CA LEU A 75 -3.02 -1.51 24.53
C LEU A 75 -1.55 -1.27 24.90
N GLY A 76 -1.05 -0.05 24.79
CA GLY A 76 0.38 0.27 24.95
C GLY A 76 1.26 -0.45 23.90
N ARG A 77 0.76 -0.59 22.66
CA ARG A 77 1.40 -1.38 21.61
C ARG A 77 1.67 -0.57 20.34
N ASP A 78 2.88 -0.73 19.83
CA ASP A 78 3.29 -0.31 18.49
C ASP A 78 3.41 -1.54 17.59
N TYR A 79 2.85 -1.45 16.38
CA TYR A 79 2.88 -2.51 15.40
C TYR A 79 3.65 -2.03 14.17
N SER A 80 4.81 -2.66 13.95
CA SER A 80 5.58 -2.49 12.73
C SER A 80 4.94 -3.22 11.54
N THR A 81 5.49 -3.02 10.33
CA THR A 81 5.07 -3.77 9.14
C THR A 81 5.21 -5.28 9.33
N ALA A 82 6.18 -5.76 10.13
CA ALA A 82 6.32 -7.16 10.51
C ALA A 82 5.26 -7.66 11.52
N GLN A 83 4.57 -6.75 12.21
CA GLN A 83 3.61 -7.06 13.27
C GLN A 83 2.15 -6.79 12.89
N LEU A 84 1.88 -6.51 11.61
CA LEU A 84 0.53 -6.25 11.11
C LEU A 84 -0.43 -7.42 11.34
N GLY A 85 0.04 -8.66 11.24
CA GLY A 85 -0.76 -9.83 11.61
C GLY A 85 -1.27 -9.77 13.05
N GLN A 86 -0.42 -9.33 13.98
CA GLN A 86 -0.82 -9.14 15.39
C GLN A 86 -1.80 -7.97 15.55
N ALA A 87 -1.59 -6.86 14.85
CA ALA A 87 -2.53 -5.74 14.86
C ALA A 87 -3.93 -6.17 14.38
N LEU A 88 -4.00 -6.97 13.32
CA LEU A 88 -5.24 -7.52 12.78
C LEU A 88 -5.94 -8.46 13.77
N ARG A 89 -5.17 -9.35 14.42
CA ARG A 89 -5.71 -10.23 15.47
C ARG A 89 -6.26 -9.44 16.66
N ASP A 90 -5.50 -8.45 17.15
CA ASP A 90 -5.92 -7.58 18.25
C ASP A 90 -7.17 -6.76 17.87
N ALA A 91 -7.34 -6.41 16.59
CA ALA A 91 -8.53 -5.75 16.04
C ALA A 91 -9.71 -6.72 15.71
N GLY A 92 -9.60 -7.99 16.08
CA GLY A 92 -10.64 -9.00 15.84
C GLY A 92 -10.77 -9.44 14.37
N ALA A 93 -9.69 -9.38 13.59
CA ALA A 93 -9.61 -9.80 12.18
C ALA A 93 -8.61 -10.96 11.94
N PRO A 94 -8.72 -12.10 12.64
CA PRO A 94 -7.75 -13.19 12.52
C PRO A 94 -7.70 -13.82 11.11
N GLU A 95 -8.81 -13.87 10.39
CA GLU A 95 -8.84 -14.39 9.02
C GLU A 95 -8.06 -13.49 8.05
N THR A 96 -8.25 -12.17 8.14
CA THR A 96 -7.46 -11.19 7.36
C THR A 96 -5.98 -11.29 7.71
N SER A 97 -5.64 -11.51 8.99
CA SER A 97 -4.25 -11.79 9.40
C SER A 97 -3.68 -13.01 8.67
N ALA A 98 -4.44 -14.10 8.57
CA ALA A 98 -4.00 -15.30 7.87
C ALA A 98 -3.82 -15.04 6.36
N PHE A 99 -4.69 -14.26 5.73
CA PHE A 99 -4.51 -13.87 4.32
C PHE A 99 -3.25 -13.04 4.10
N TRP A 100 -2.97 -12.08 4.99
CA TRP A 100 -1.76 -11.28 4.93
C TRP A 100 -0.49 -12.15 5.08
N GLU A 101 -0.45 -13.01 6.10
CA GLU A 101 0.68 -13.92 6.34
C GLU A 101 0.92 -14.87 5.16
N ALA A 102 -0.15 -15.41 4.58
CA ALA A 102 -0.08 -16.26 3.39
C ALA A 102 0.41 -15.52 2.13
N ALA A 103 0.19 -14.21 2.05
CA ALA A 103 0.64 -13.38 0.92
C ALA A 103 2.10 -12.92 1.04
N LEU A 104 2.70 -12.96 2.24
CA LEU A 104 4.07 -12.47 2.49
C LEU A 104 5.15 -13.03 1.55
N PRO A 105 5.15 -14.32 1.18
CA PRO A 105 6.13 -14.86 0.22
C PRO A 105 6.08 -14.19 -1.17
N PHE A 106 4.97 -13.52 -1.49
CA PHE A 106 4.70 -12.87 -2.77
C PHE A 106 4.63 -11.33 -2.69
N ALA A 107 4.73 -10.77 -1.48
CA ALA A 107 4.50 -9.35 -1.22
C ALA A 107 5.67 -8.46 -1.68
N LEU A 108 6.89 -9.00 -1.75
CA LEU A 108 8.06 -8.28 -2.26
C LEU A 108 8.30 -8.62 -3.72
N ALA A 109 8.05 -7.66 -4.60
CA ALA A 109 8.22 -7.85 -6.03
C ALA A 109 9.71 -7.98 -6.41
N SER A 110 10.08 -9.17 -6.89
CA SER A 110 11.36 -9.40 -7.55
C SER A 110 11.44 -8.62 -8.87
N PRO A 111 12.65 -8.24 -9.33
CA PRO A 111 12.81 -7.60 -10.63
C PRO A 111 12.18 -8.46 -11.73
N PRO A 112 11.37 -7.89 -12.63
CA PRO A 112 10.67 -8.65 -13.67
C PRO A 112 11.59 -9.11 -14.81
N ASN A 113 12.86 -8.68 -14.84
CA ASN A 113 13.85 -9.00 -15.87
C ASN A 113 13.42 -8.64 -17.30
N VAL A 114 12.62 -7.60 -17.44
CA VAL A 114 12.19 -6.99 -18.71
C VAL A 114 12.31 -5.47 -18.62
N SER A 115 12.32 -4.77 -19.77
CA SER A 115 12.32 -3.31 -19.76
C SER A 115 11.09 -2.81 -19.00
N THR A 116 11.30 -1.98 -17.98
CA THR A 116 10.25 -1.60 -17.04
C THR A 116 10.05 -0.09 -17.03
N HIS A 117 8.81 0.36 -17.15
CA HIS A 117 8.39 1.74 -16.97
C HIS A 117 7.47 1.84 -15.75
N CYS A 118 7.87 2.66 -14.78
CA CYS A 118 7.08 2.94 -13.59
C CYS A 118 6.48 4.32 -13.64
N PHE A 119 5.16 4.40 -13.77
CA PHE A 119 4.41 5.64 -13.70
C PHE A 119 3.78 5.75 -12.31
N TYR A 120 3.99 6.88 -11.63
CA TYR A 120 3.39 7.13 -10.32
C TYR A 120 3.29 8.62 -10.01
N SER A 121 2.53 8.96 -8.97
CA SER A 121 2.36 10.33 -8.50
C SER A 121 3.11 10.59 -7.19
N TYR A 122 3.28 11.86 -6.85
CA TYR A 122 3.82 12.35 -5.59
C TYR A 122 3.27 13.75 -5.26
N GLY A 123 3.58 14.27 -4.08
CA GLY A 123 3.21 15.61 -3.62
C GLY A 123 1.88 15.67 -2.85
N LEU A 124 1.20 14.54 -2.63
CA LEU A 124 -0.08 14.50 -1.94
C LEU A 124 0.05 13.85 -0.55
N ARG A 125 -0.63 14.46 0.44
CA ARG A 125 -0.63 14.00 1.83
C ARG A 125 -1.25 12.61 1.95
N THR A 126 -0.43 11.61 2.22
CA THR A 126 -0.80 10.19 2.21
C THR A 126 -0.57 9.55 3.56
N ALA A 127 -1.53 8.74 4.01
CA ALA A 127 -1.47 8.11 5.32
C ALA A 127 -0.28 7.13 5.41
N VAL A 128 0.54 7.32 6.43
CA VAL A 128 1.73 6.47 6.69
C VAL A 128 1.71 5.82 8.06
N HIS A 129 0.87 6.31 8.97
CA HIS A 129 0.71 5.74 10.31
C HIS A 129 -0.66 6.09 10.88
N VAL A 130 -1.26 5.16 11.62
CA VAL A 130 -2.56 5.35 12.29
C VAL A 130 -2.45 5.01 13.78
N THR A 131 -2.92 5.91 14.63
CA THR A 131 -2.94 5.75 16.09
C THR A 131 -4.37 5.62 16.60
N TYR A 132 -4.67 4.48 17.21
CA TYR A 132 -5.93 4.17 17.86
C TYR A 132 -5.86 4.46 19.36
N ALA A 133 -6.95 5.01 19.92
CA ALA A 133 -7.10 5.29 21.33
C ALA A 133 -7.98 4.25 22.05
N ARG A 134 -8.70 3.39 21.32
CA ARG A 134 -9.54 2.34 21.89
C ARG A 134 -8.87 0.97 21.76
N ALA A 135 -8.94 0.17 22.83
CA ALA A 135 -8.31 -1.15 22.88
C ALA A 135 -8.81 -2.11 21.79
N ASP A 136 -10.05 -1.93 21.34
CA ASP A 136 -10.73 -2.71 20.30
C ASP A 136 -10.63 -2.10 18.89
N PHE A 137 -9.82 -1.05 18.71
CA PHE A 137 -9.63 -0.34 17.45
C PHE A 137 -10.92 0.28 16.88
N SER A 138 -11.92 0.56 17.73
CA SER A 138 -13.22 1.10 17.33
C SER A 138 -13.28 2.62 17.19
N ASP A 139 -12.13 3.31 17.18
CA ASP A 139 -12.04 4.75 16.98
C ASP A 139 -12.79 5.17 15.70
N THR A 140 -13.76 6.09 15.83
CA THR A 140 -14.48 6.65 14.67
C THR A 140 -13.59 7.54 13.81
N SER A 141 -12.59 8.17 14.43
CA SER A 141 -11.60 9.03 13.78
C SER A 141 -10.25 8.90 14.49
N PRO A 142 -9.49 7.81 14.25
CA PRO A 142 -8.15 7.66 14.82
C PRO A 142 -7.23 8.79 14.32
N MET A 143 -6.16 9.06 15.08
CA MET A 143 -5.17 10.04 14.65
C MET A 143 -4.34 9.45 13.51
N VAL A 144 -4.11 10.24 12.44
CA VAL A 144 -3.39 9.78 11.26
C VAL A 144 -2.21 10.71 10.98
N ARG A 145 -1.03 10.12 10.81
CA ARG A 145 0.14 10.85 10.31
C ARG A 145 0.22 10.66 8.80
N TYR A 146 0.50 11.77 8.13
CA TYR A 146 0.61 11.84 6.68
C TYR A 146 2.04 12.17 6.26
N ASP A 147 2.43 11.68 5.09
CA ASP A 147 3.70 11.96 4.42
C ASP A 147 3.45 12.08 2.91
N ASP A 148 4.52 12.19 2.12
CA ASP A 148 4.45 12.25 0.66
C ASP A 148 3.87 10.96 0.01
N GLY A 149 3.14 11.11 -1.09
CA GLY A 149 2.49 10.04 -1.85
C GLY A 149 1.42 10.56 -2.81
N ASP A 150 0.40 9.74 -3.08
CA ASP A 150 -0.66 10.01 -4.07
C ASP A 150 -2.10 9.98 -3.50
N LEU A 151 -2.24 10.26 -2.19
CA LEU A 151 -3.42 10.09 -1.30
C LEU A 151 -3.73 8.66 -0.87
N THR A 152 -3.25 7.65 -1.59
CA THR A 152 -3.51 6.25 -1.29
C THR A 152 -2.24 5.51 -0.89
N VAL A 153 -1.16 5.68 -1.64
CA VAL A 153 0.08 4.94 -1.52
C VAL A 153 1.23 5.88 -1.16
N PRO A 154 1.99 5.60 -0.09
CA PRO A 154 3.15 6.41 0.25
C PRO A 154 4.18 6.43 -0.88
N HIS A 155 4.85 7.57 -1.06
CA HIS A 155 5.85 7.75 -2.12
C HIS A 155 6.95 6.68 -2.08
N ALA A 156 7.41 6.29 -0.88
CA ALA A 156 8.39 5.23 -0.70
C ALA A 156 7.98 3.89 -1.33
N SER A 157 6.69 3.55 -1.30
CA SER A 157 6.16 2.37 -1.98
C SER A 157 6.12 2.59 -3.49
N LEU A 158 5.61 3.74 -3.95
CA LEU A 158 5.48 4.04 -5.39
C LEU A 158 6.82 3.98 -6.14
N VAL A 159 7.90 4.46 -5.52
CA VAL A 159 9.23 4.52 -6.13
C VAL A 159 10.03 3.22 -6.02
N ALA A 160 9.57 2.21 -5.30
CA ALA A 160 10.40 1.04 -4.95
C ALA A 160 10.90 0.26 -6.17
N CYS A 161 10.17 0.30 -7.30
CA CYS A 161 10.63 -0.32 -8.54
C CYS A 161 11.96 0.25 -9.05
N ARG A 162 12.36 1.49 -8.68
CA ARG A 162 13.69 2.04 -9.00
C ARG A 162 14.81 1.14 -8.49
N GLY A 163 14.58 0.41 -7.39
CA GLY A 163 15.52 -0.55 -6.83
C GLY A 163 15.80 -1.75 -7.75
N TRP A 164 14.98 -1.99 -8.77
CA TRP A 164 15.25 -3.03 -9.76
C TRP A 164 16.36 -2.66 -10.72
N ALA A 165 16.65 -1.36 -10.94
CA ALA A 165 17.68 -0.91 -11.89
C ALA A 165 19.08 -1.52 -11.61
N VAL A 166 19.37 -1.86 -10.36
CA VAL A 166 20.65 -2.49 -9.94
C VAL A 166 20.53 -4.02 -9.73
N ARG A 167 19.35 -4.60 -9.97
CA ARG A 167 19.05 -6.02 -9.71
C ARG A 167 18.66 -6.79 -10.97
N GLN A 168 18.58 -6.14 -12.13
CA GLN A 168 18.35 -6.76 -13.43
C GLN A 168 19.15 -6.06 -14.54
N VAL A 169 19.35 -6.75 -15.67
CA VAL A 169 20.05 -6.20 -16.84
C VAL A 169 19.15 -5.26 -17.65
N ALA A 170 17.86 -5.58 -17.76
CA ALA A 170 16.92 -4.79 -18.53
C ALA A 170 16.65 -3.42 -17.87
N SER A 171 16.44 -2.38 -18.67
CA SER A 171 16.26 -1.00 -18.20
C SER A 171 15.07 -0.83 -17.26
N VAL A 172 15.20 0.07 -16.28
CA VAL A 172 14.11 0.50 -15.41
C VAL A 172 14.03 2.03 -15.47
N ARG A 173 12.91 2.54 -15.97
CA ARG A 173 12.62 3.98 -16.11
C ARG A 173 11.47 4.36 -15.20
N SER A 174 11.56 5.53 -14.57
CA SER A 174 10.49 6.04 -13.70
C SER A 174 9.99 7.39 -14.17
N HIS A 175 8.68 7.53 -14.23
CA HIS A 175 7.93 8.71 -14.66
C HIS A 175 7.06 9.16 -13.48
N SER A 176 7.26 10.39 -13.03
CA SER A 176 6.64 10.90 -11.81
C SER A 176 5.86 12.18 -12.06
N PHE A 177 4.62 12.23 -11.60
CA PHE A 177 3.70 13.35 -11.81
C PHE A 177 3.33 13.98 -10.47
N PHE A 178 3.41 15.31 -10.37
CA PHE A 178 3.10 16.01 -9.12
C PHE A 178 1.60 16.22 -8.97
N GLY A 179 1.06 15.94 -7.78
CA GLY A 179 -0.29 16.33 -7.39
C GLY A 179 -1.42 15.49 -8.00
N VAL A 180 -1.13 14.31 -8.54
CA VAL A 180 -2.15 13.44 -9.16
C VAL A 180 -2.66 12.40 -8.16
N VAL A 181 -3.98 12.24 -8.05
CA VAL A 181 -4.58 11.22 -7.16
C VAL A 181 -4.30 9.82 -7.72
N HIS A 182 -4.02 8.86 -6.84
CA HIS A 182 -3.65 7.46 -7.17
C HIS A 182 -4.32 6.86 -8.41
N GLY A 183 -5.66 6.90 -8.47
CA GLY A 183 -6.47 6.31 -9.54
C GLY A 183 -6.72 7.22 -10.74
N MET A 184 -6.17 8.43 -10.75
CA MET A 184 -6.41 9.46 -11.77
C MET A 184 -5.20 9.68 -12.70
N LEU A 185 -4.18 8.82 -12.61
CA LEU A 185 -2.94 8.98 -13.39
C LEU A 185 -3.22 9.05 -14.90
N THR A 186 -4.09 8.18 -15.41
CA THR A 186 -4.48 8.16 -16.83
C THR A 186 -5.43 9.28 -17.24
N SER A 187 -5.91 10.09 -16.29
CA SER A 187 -6.72 11.27 -16.56
C SER A 187 -5.88 12.53 -16.79
N LEU A 188 -4.58 12.49 -16.46
CA LEU A 188 -3.63 13.55 -16.80
C LEU A 188 -3.17 13.33 -18.25
N PRO A 189 -3.46 14.26 -19.19
CA PRO A 189 -3.11 14.07 -20.61
C PRO A 189 -1.63 13.76 -20.83
N GLU A 190 -0.75 14.47 -20.13
CA GLU A 190 0.70 14.28 -20.22
C GLU A 190 1.12 12.88 -19.76
N ALA A 191 0.55 12.39 -18.65
CA ALA A 191 0.83 11.03 -18.20
C ALA A 191 0.29 9.99 -19.16
N LEU A 192 -0.90 10.21 -19.73
CA LEU A 192 -1.48 9.28 -20.71
C LEU A 192 -0.61 9.19 -21.97
N GLU A 193 -0.10 10.32 -22.45
CA GLU A 193 0.84 10.36 -23.59
C GLU A 193 2.12 9.59 -23.28
N ASP A 194 2.80 9.87 -22.16
CA ASP A 194 4.02 9.15 -21.78
C ASP A 194 3.78 7.63 -21.60
N ILE A 195 2.60 7.23 -21.11
CA ILE A 195 2.20 5.82 -20.98
C ILE A 195 2.05 5.18 -22.37
N LEU A 196 1.40 5.86 -23.31
CA LEU A 196 1.24 5.37 -24.68
C LEU A 196 2.59 5.22 -25.38
N ASP A 197 3.49 6.18 -25.21
CA ASP A 197 4.85 6.13 -25.75
C ASP A 197 5.65 4.95 -25.16
N ALA A 198 5.52 4.69 -23.86
CA ALA A 198 6.13 3.53 -23.21
C ALA A 198 5.57 2.20 -23.73
N ILE A 199 4.27 2.15 -24.03
CA ILE A 199 3.62 0.97 -24.62
C ILE A 199 4.09 0.78 -26.05
N ALA A 200 4.15 1.84 -26.87
CA ALA A 200 4.60 1.80 -28.26
C ALA A 200 6.10 1.45 -28.37
N GLY A 201 6.89 1.79 -27.35
CA GLY A 201 8.35 1.66 -27.38
C GLY A 201 9.04 2.91 -27.93
N GLU A 202 8.33 4.03 -27.94
CA GLU A 202 8.77 5.34 -28.43
C GLU A 202 9.33 6.19 -27.28
N ALA A 203 9.03 5.83 -26.03
CA ALA A 203 9.65 6.43 -24.86
C ALA A 203 11.16 6.12 -24.82
N GLY A 204 11.98 7.17 -24.98
CA GLY A 204 13.46 7.19 -24.91
C GLY A 204 14.05 7.01 -23.52
#